data_AF-I0QRT2-F1
#
_entry.id   AF-I0QRT2-F1
#
_cell.length_a   1.000
_cell.length_b   1.000
_cell.length_c   1.000
_cell.angle_alpha   90.00
_cell.angle_beta   90.00
_cell.angle_gamma   90.00
#
_symmetry.space_group_name_H-M   'P 1'
#
loop_
_entity.id
_entity.type
_entity.pdbx_description
1 polymer ?
#
loop_
_entity_poly.entity_id
_entity_poly.type
_entity_poly.pdbx_seq_one_letter_code
_entity_poly.pdbx_strand_id
1 'polypeptide(L)' 'MPINTLETGITGNFKFRRQPITGLAILQVEINQRTYRRPSTHFPEIDRNSTSWRDATMEEAYAIQMKKATYN' A
#
# COMPACT_ATOMS: atom_id res chain seq x y z
N MET A 1 18.52 0.36 -17.00
CA MET A 1 17.27 1.13 -17.23
C MET A 1 16.49 1.19 -15.92
N PRO A 2 15.83 2.31 -15.59
CA PRO A 2 15.15 2.47 -14.30
C PRO A 2 13.92 1.56 -14.21
N ILE A 3 13.72 1.02 -13.01
CA ILE A 3 12.52 0.27 -12.63
C ILE A 3 11.53 1.28 -12.05
N ASN A 4 10.29 1.27 -12.54
CA ASN A 4 9.21 2.10 -12.03
C ASN A 4 8.28 1.27 -11.17
N THR A 5 7.74 1.86 -10.11
CA THR A 5 6.72 1.25 -9.25
C THR A 5 5.51 2.17 -9.22
N LEU A 6 4.32 1.61 -9.45
CA LEU A 6 3.06 2.33 -9.43
C LEU A 6 2.08 1.65 -8.48
N GLU A 7 1.51 2.43 -7.55
CA GLU A 7 0.41 1.96 -6.70
C GLU A 7 -0.83 1.78 -7.58
N THR A 8 -1.34 0.55 -7.60
CA THR A 8 -2.48 0.16 -8.45
C THR A 8 -3.80 0.14 -7.66
N GLY A 9 -3.74 0.02 -6.33
CA GLY A 9 -4.91 0.10 -5.47
C GLY A 9 -4.65 -0.39 -4.04
N ILE A 10 -5.67 -0.33 -3.20
CA ILE A 10 -5.62 -0.75 -1.80
C ILE A 10 -6.34 -2.11 -1.67
N THR A 11 -5.76 -3.04 -0.92
CA THR A 11 -6.34 -4.39 -0.72
C THR A 11 -7.49 -4.42 0.29
N GLY A 12 -7.56 -3.42 1.16
CA GLY A 12 -8.50 -3.34 2.28
C GLY A 12 -7.97 -3.94 3.59
N ASN A 13 -6.80 -4.58 3.56
CA ASN A 13 -6.11 -5.02 4.78
C ASN A 13 -5.40 -3.84 5.45
N PHE A 14 -5.47 -3.79 6.77
CA PHE A 14 -4.80 -2.78 7.57
C PHE A 14 -4.18 -3.40 8.83
N LYS A 15 -3.11 -2.78 9.31
CA LYS A 15 -2.45 -3.15 10.56
C LYS A 15 -1.89 -1.93 11.26
N PHE A 16 -1.65 -2.06 12.56
CA PHE A 16 -0.91 -1.06 13.31
C PHE A 16 0.53 -1.51 13.50
N ARG A 17 1.51 -0.64 13.20
CA ARG A 17 2.90 -0.85 13.62
C ARG A 17 3.26 0.19 14.68
N ARG A 18 4.18 -0.16 15.58
CA ARG A 18 4.74 0.81 16.53
C ARG A 18 5.90 1.57 15.90
N GLN A 19 5.95 2.88 16.08
CA GLN A 19 7.10 3.70 15.73
C GLN A 19 8.28 3.35 16.64
N PRO A 20 9.48 3.12 16.07
CA PRO A 20 10.64 2.72 16.87
C PRO A 20 11.13 3.83 17.81
N ILE A 21 10.95 5.10 17.46
CA ILE A 21 11.46 6.25 18.24
C ILE A 21 10.43 6.73 19.27
N THR A 22 9.20 6.97 18.84
CA THR A 22 8.15 7.60 19.68
C THR A 22 7.24 6.57 20.35
N GLY A 23 7.28 5.30 19.93
CA GLY A 23 6.41 4.24 20.43
C GLY A 23 4.93 4.34 20.00
N LEU A 24 4.55 5.38 19.27
CA LEU A 24 3.19 5.62 18.79
C LEU A 24 2.75 4.58 17.76
N ALA A 25 1.45 4.29 17.72
CA ALA A 25 0.87 3.41 16.72
C ALA A 25 0.67 4.17 15.39
N ILE A 26 1.25 3.66 14.31
CA ILE A 26 0.95 4.09 12.94
C ILE A 26 -0.01 3.09 12.32
N LEU A 27 -1.09 3.59 11.73
CA LEU A 27 -1.96 2.82 10.85
C LEU A 27 -1.30 2.62 9.49
N GLN A 28 -1.19 1.37 9.06
CA GLN A 28 -0.69 0.99 7.74
C GLN A 28 -1.76 0.24 6.97
N VAL A 29 -1.80 0.49 5.67
CA VAL A 29 -2.65 -0.22 4.70
C VAL A 29 -1.79 -1.04 3.76
N GLU A 30 -2.32 -2.20 3.36
CA GLU A 30 -1.69 -3.02 2.33
C GLU A 30 -2.16 -2.56 0.95
N ILE A 31 -1.20 -2.20 0.11
CA ILE A 31 -1.40 -1.69 -1.25
C ILE A 31 -0.89 -2.69 -2.27
N ASN A 32 -1.56 -2.76 -3.41
CA ASN A 32 -1.08 -3.42 -4.61
C ASN A 32 -0.17 -2.46 -5.38
N GLN A 33 1.03 -2.92 -5.69
CA GLN A 33 2.01 -2.18 -6.48
C GLN A 33 2.38 -2.98 -7.72
N ARG A 34 2.38 -2.28 -8.86
CA ARG A 34 2.88 -2.80 -10.13
C ARG A 34 4.28 -2.25 -10.36
N THR A 35 5.24 -3.14 -10.45
CA THR A 35 6.62 -2.82 -10.81
C THR A 35 6.83 -3.15 -12.28
N TYR A 36 7.21 -2.16 -13.08
CA TYR A 36 7.38 -2.31 -14.52
C TYR A 36 8.60 -1.55 -15.05
N ARG A 37 9.07 -1.92 -16.24
CA ARG A 37 10.07 -1.16 -17.01
C ARG A 37 9.39 -0.46 -18.20
N ARG A 38 9.95 0.65 -18.69
CA ARG A 38 9.37 1.42 -19.80
C ARG A 38 9.00 0.53 -21.01
N PRO A 39 7.88 0.81 -21.69
CA PRO A 39 7.36 -0.02 -22.79
C PRO A 39 8.26 -0.09 -24.04
N SER A 40 9.31 0.74 -24.15
CA SER A 40 10.25 0.74 -25.28
C SER A 40 11.10 -0.54 -25.36
N THR A 41 11.14 -1.33 -24.31
CA THR A 41 11.79 -2.64 -24.29
C THR A 41 10.75 -3.67 -23.89
N HIS A 42 10.27 -4.46 -24.85
CA HIS A 42 9.36 -5.60 -24.65
C HIS A 42 10.03 -6.65 -23.74
N PHE A 43 9.99 -6.44 -22.42
CA PHE A 43 10.40 -7.42 -21.41
C PHE A 43 9.21 -7.73 -20.49
N PRO A 44 8.27 -8.57 -20.94
CA PRO A 44 7.08 -8.94 -20.16
C PRO A 44 7.40 -9.67 -18.84
N GLU A 45 8.58 -10.29 -18.70
CA GLU A 45 8.99 -11.01 -17.48
C GLU A 45 9.22 -10.13 -16.24
N ILE A 46 9.33 -8.82 -16.42
CA ILE A 46 9.69 -7.88 -15.35
C ILE A 46 8.47 -7.15 -14.79
N ASP A 47 7.33 -7.21 -15.49
CA ASP A 47 6.09 -6.63 -14.99
C ASP A 47 5.52 -7.53 -13.90
N ARG A 48 5.58 -7.06 -12.65
CA ARG A 48 5.17 -7.83 -11.47
C ARG A 48 4.23 -7.02 -10.62
N ASN A 49 3.12 -7.64 -10.26
CA ASN A 49 2.24 -7.16 -9.21
C ASN A 49 2.71 -7.74 -7.87
N SER A 50 2.84 -6.89 -6.87
CA SER A 50 3.24 -7.25 -5.51
C SER A 50 2.41 -6.47 -4.51
N THR A 51 2.31 -6.96 -3.28
CA THR A 51 1.73 -6.20 -2.18
C THR A 51 2.81 -5.57 -1.32
N SER A 52 2.55 -4.37 -0.80
CA SER A 52 3.42 -3.72 0.17
C SER A 52 2.61 -2.96 1.21
N TRP A 53 3.25 -2.64 2.33
CA TRP A 53 2.63 -1.90 3.43
C TRP A 53 3.04 -0.45 3.36
N ARG A 54 2.06 0.46 3.27
CA ARG A 54 2.24 1.90 3.28
C ARG A 54 1.52 2.51 4.47
N ASP A 55 2.07 3.59 5.01
CA ASP A 55 1.40 4.38 6.05
C ASP A 55 0.10 4.96 5.46
N ALA A 56 -1.00 4.82 6.20
CA ALA A 56 -2.32 5.23 5.74
C ALA A 56 -2.42 6.75 5.62
N THR A 57 -3.13 7.23 4.61
CA THR A 57 -3.55 8.64 4.56
C THR A 57 -4.67 8.90 5.57
N MET A 58 -4.93 10.17 5.84
CA MET A 58 -5.98 10.56 6.77
C MET A 58 -7.37 10.08 6.31
N GLU A 59 -7.68 10.20 5.02
CA GLU A 59 -8.95 9.74 4.44
C GLU A 59 -9.12 8.22 4.55
N GLU A 60 -8.06 7.47 4.26
CA GLU A 60 -8.02 6.01 4.41
C GLU A 60 -8.26 5.60 5.88
N ALA A 61 -7.64 6.32 6.82
CA ALA A 61 -7.82 6.09 8.25
C ALA A 61 -9.27 6.29 8.69
N TYR A 62 -9.90 7.39 8.25
CA TYR A 62 -11.32 7.65 8.53
C TYR A 62 -12.23 6.58 7.94
N ALA A 63 -11.99 6.18 6.68
CA ALA A 63 -12.77 5.14 6.02
C ALA A 63 -12.69 3.80 6.77
N ILE A 64 -11.50 3.42 7.24
CA ILE A 64 -11.29 2.21 8.05
C ILE A 64 -12.03 2.30 9.38
N GLN A 65 -11.96 3.45 10.06
CA GLN A 65 -12.64 3.66 11.33
C GLN A 65 -14.17 3.60 11.18
N MET A 66 -14.73 4.26 10.17
CA MET A 66 -16.16 4.23 9.87
C MET A 66 -16.62 2.81 9.54
N LYS A 67 -15.88 2.11 8.67
CA LYS A 67 -16.19 0.72 8.31
C LYS A 67 -16.23 -0.16 9.55
N LYS A 68 -15.24 -0.05 10.44
CA LYS A 68 -15.20 -0.82 11.69
C LYS A 68 -16.35 -0.47 12.64
N ALA A 69 -16.77 0.79 12.69
CA ALA A 69 -17.87 1.23 13.54
C ALA A 69 -19.24 0.69 13.10
N THR A 70 -19.43 0.37 11.81
CA THR A 70 -20.69 -0.18 11.29
C THR A 70 -20.85 -1.69 11.52
N TYR A 71 -19.77 -2.42 11.84
CA TYR A 71 -19.79 -3.86 12.07
C TYR A 71 -19.70 -4.26 13.56
N ASN A 72 -19.89 -3.31 14.47
CA ASN A 72 -20.03 -3.53 15.92
C ASN A 72 -21.41 -3.09 16.39
#